data_AF-A0A931CI15-F1
#
_entry.id   AF-A0A931CI15-F1
#
_cell.length_a   1.000
_cell.length_b   1.000
_cell.length_c   1.000
_cell.angle_alpha   90.00
_cell.angle_beta   90.00
_cell.angle_gamma   90.00
#
_symmetry.space_group_name_H-M   'P 1'
#
loop_
_entity.id
_entity.type
_entity.pdbx_description
1 polymer ?
#
loop_
_entity_poly.entity_id
_entity_poly.type
_entity_poly.pdbx_seq_one_letter_code
_entity_poly.pdbx_strand_id
1 'polypeptide(L)'
;MSQLDSGWVTRWLVALCEPLIETDARVQIEEQMVDLVTSHPHWFAAWLSGYLSDIVRSLDAEDPWRNLSVVDGRTVHPDKSPFGTWVDASDIVHVSIADIRADLGLAALQNPVGETAAQLLAVAAKGWDTTLTWCETNLVTSATLSPSEGAAFFKTAASALRWAIHRRRLFYGLEDPFVHVSGFAWIQRADKMTSGEPWDEARAARHLEANRVQPGTYRQFNPSVE
;
A
#
# COMPACT_ATOMS: atom_id res chain seq x y z
N MET A 1 -11.97 17.84 -8.71
CA MET A 1 -12.61 16.60 -8.26
C MET A 1 -13.72 16.95 -7.27
N SER A 2 -14.88 16.30 -7.31
CA SER A 2 -15.97 16.61 -6.38
C SER A 2 -15.74 15.91 -5.03
N GLN A 3 -16.35 16.42 -3.94
CA GLN A 3 -16.36 15.73 -2.64
C GLN A 3 -16.99 14.33 -2.69
N LEU A 4 -17.85 14.06 -3.68
CA LEU A 4 -18.47 12.76 -3.88
C LEU A 4 -17.45 11.73 -4.38
N ASP A 5 -16.49 12.16 -5.22
CA ASP A 5 -15.47 11.28 -5.79
C ASP A 5 -14.45 10.83 -4.71
N SER A 6 -13.96 11.76 -3.88
CA SER A 6 -13.07 11.40 -2.76
C SER A 6 -13.77 10.61 -1.64
N GLY A 7 -15.10 10.67 -1.58
CA GLY A 7 -15.92 9.84 -0.71
C GLY A 7 -15.78 8.34 -0.98
N TRP A 8 -15.49 7.94 -2.23
CA TRP A 8 -15.27 6.53 -2.56
C TRP A 8 -13.94 6.01 -2.04
N VAL A 9 -12.89 6.83 -2.09
CA VAL A 9 -11.58 6.48 -1.49
C VAL A 9 -11.69 6.28 0.01
N THR A 10 -12.46 7.14 0.69
CA THR A 10 -12.80 6.98 2.10
C THR A 10 -13.45 5.62 2.38
N ARG A 11 -14.47 5.25 1.61
CA ARG A 11 -15.18 3.97 1.77
C ARG A 11 -14.27 2.77 1.48
N TRP A 12 -13.40 2.89 0.49
CA TRP A 12 -12.44 1.84 0.15
C TRP A 12 -11.39 1.63 1.24
N LEU A 13 -10.90 2.72 1.86
CA LEU A 13 -10.00 2.63 3.03
C LEU A 13 -10.63 1.86 4.19
N VAL A 14 -11.91 2.11 4.48
CA VAL A 14 -12.64 1.34 5.49
C VAL A 14 -12.78 -0.12 5.05
N ALA A 15 -13.15 -0.37 3.79
CA ALA A 15 -13.31 -1.71 3.23
C ALA A 15 -12.02 -2.56 3.26
N LEU A 16 -10.84 -1.94 3.20
CA LEU A 16 -9.56 -2.65 3.36
C LEU A 16 -9.38 -3.26 4.75
N CYS A 17 -9.96 -2.62 5.77
CA CYS A 17 -9.65 -2.94 7.15
C CYS A 17 -10.79 -3.60 7.92
N GLU A 18 -12.03 -3.32 7.55
CA GLU A 18 -13.24 -3.80 8.21
C GLU A 18 -13.79 -5.04 7.49
N PRO A 19 -13.65 -6.27 8.02
CA PRO A 19 -14.14 -7.49 7.37
C PRO A 19 -15.67 -7.60 7.31
N LEU A 20 -16.41 -6.88 8.15
CA LEU A 20 -17.87 -7.02 8.28
C LEU A 20 -18.68 -6.23 7.24
N ILE A 21 -18.03 -5.50 6.33
CA ILE A 21 -18.73 -4.86 5.21
C ILE A 21 -19.32 -5.94 4.28
N GLU A 22 -20.62 -5.80 4.02
CA GLU A 22 -21.40 -6.63 3.09
C GLU A 22 -20.71 -6.82 1.74
N THR A 23 -20.77 -8.04 1.20
CA THR A 23 -20.06 -8.39 -0.05
C THR A 23 -20.45 -7.49 -1.22
N ASP A 24 -21.74 -7.23 -1.42
CA ASP A 24 -22.23 -6.37 -2.50
C ASP A 24 -21.71 -4.93 -2.37
N ALA A 25 -21.62 -4.42 -1.14
CA ALA A 25 -21.06 -3.09 -0.89
C ALA A 25 -19.57 -3.04 -1.23
N ARG A 26 -18.80 -4.11 -0.96
CA ARG A 26 -17.38 -4.18 -1.34
C ARG A 26 -17.20 -4.14 -2.85
N VAL A 27 -18.00 -4.92 -3.57
CA VAL A 27 -17.97 -4.96 -5.04
C VAL A 27 -18.24 -3.56 -5.59
N GLN A 28 -19.31 -2.91 -5.12
CA GLN A 28 -19.66 -1.55 -5.55
C GLN A 28 -18.52 -0.55 -5.25
N ILE A 29 -17.92 -0.62 -4.06
CA ILE A 29 -16.81 0.28 -3.69
C ILE A 29 -15.63 0.07 -4.65
N GLU A 30 -15.25 -1.17 -4.98
CA GLU A 30 -14.16 -1.43 -5.91
C GLU A 30 -14.48 -0.95 -7.34
N GLU A 31 -15.71 -1.14 -7.82
CA GLU A 31 -16.16 -0.62 -9.12
C GLU A 31 -16.05 0.92 -9.18
N GLN A 32 -16.49 1.61 -8.12
CA GLN A 32 -16.39 3.06 -8.05
C GLN A 32 -14.95 3.57 -7.93
N MET A 33 -14.06 2.78 -7.32
CA MET A 33 -12.64 3.08 -7.33
C MET A 33 -12.06 2.95 -8.74
N VAL A 34 -12.44 1.93 -9.51
CA VAL A 34 -12.02 1.82 -10.92
C VAL A 34 -12.49 3.05 -11.71
N ASP A 35 -13.75 3.45 -11.59
CA ASP A 35 -14.27 4.66 -12.27
C ASP A 35 -13.50 5.93 -11.89
N LEU A 36 -13.14 6.07 -10.60
CA LEU A 36 -12.33 7.18 -10.10
C LEU A 36 -10.92 7.16 -10.69
N VAL A 37 -10.24 6.01 -10.69
CA VAL A 37 -8.90 5.86 -11.28
C VAL A 37 -8.92 6.16 -12.77
N THR A 38 -9.96 5.70 -13.48
CA THR A 38 -10.17 5.98 -14.90
C THR A 38 -10.33 7.47 -15.17
N SER A 39 -11.10 8.18 -14.35
CA SER A 39 -11.44 9.58 -14.56
C SER A 39 -10.39 10.56 -14.03
N HIS A 40 -9.67 10.18 -12.98
CA HIS A 40 -8.72 11.04 -12.26
C HIS A 40 -7.40 10.31 -11.92
N PRO A 41 -6.68 9.74 -12.91
CA PRO A 41 -5.52 8.89 -12.66
C PRO A 41 -4.36 9.61 -11.97
N HIS A 42 -4.11 10.89 -12.29
CA HIS A 42 -3.06 11.68 -11.64
C HIS A 42 -3.36 11.94 -10.16
N TRP A 43 -4.62 12.25 -9.83
CA TRP A 43 -5.03 12.45 -8.45
C TRP A 43 -4.89 11.15 -7.65
N PHE A 44 -5.35 10.04 -8.23
CA PHE A 44 -5.22 8.73 -7.59
C PHE A 44 -3.76 8.33 -7.40
N ALA A 45 -2.89 8.60 -8.39
CA ALA A 45 -1.46 8.38 -8.27
C ALA A 45 -0.83 9.18 -7.12
N ALA A 46 -1.22 10.46 -6.95
CA ALA A 46 -0.76 11.31 -5.84
C ALA A 46 -1.22 10.80 -4.48
N TRP A 47 -2.47 10.35 -4.37
CA TRP A 47 -3.00 9.76 -3.14
C TRP A 47 -2.30 8.43 -2.81
N LEU A 48 -2.23 7.51 -3.79
CA LEU A 48 -1.64 6.18 -3.65
C LEU A 48 -0.16 6.26 -3.27
N SER A 49 0.61 7.09 -3.98
CA SER A 49 2.06 7.20 -3.79
C SER A 49 2.40 7.61 -2.37
N GLY A 50 1.65 8.59 -1.86
CA GLY A 50 1.77 9.08 -0.51
C GLY A 50 1.37 8.07 0.55
N TYR A 51 0.16 7.53 0.42
CA TYR A 51 -0.37 6.58 1.38
C TYR A 51 0.49 5.32 1.45
N LEU A 52 0.82 4.71 0.32
CA LEU A 52 1.67 3.52 0.27
C LEU A 52 3.08 3.80 0.83
N SER A 53 3.68 4.93 0.47
CA SER A 53 4.98 5.35 1.01
C SER A 53 4.91 5.47 2.54
N ASP A 54 3.86 6.08 3.09
CA ASP A 54 3.71 6.20 4.54
C ASP A 54 3.60 4.83 5.20
N ILE A 55 2.79 3.91 4.66
CA ILE A 55 2.70 2.54 5.21
C ILE A 55 4.06 1.84 5.16
N VAL A 56 4.74 1.81 4.01
CA VAL A 56 6.04 1.10 3.88
C VAL A 56 7.13 1.73 4.73
N ARG A 57 7.23 3.07 4.75
CA ARG A 57 8.27 3.79 5.54
C ARG A 57 7.95 3.86 7.03
N SER A 58 6.75 3.44 7.42
CA SER A 58 6.38 3.26 8.81
C SER A 58 6.77 1.90 9.38
N LEU A 59 7.20 0.94 8.54
CA LEU A 59 7.79 -0.32 9.00
C LEU A 59 9.14 -0.08 9.70
N ASP A 60 9.63 -1.09 10.42
CA ASP A 60 10.96 -1.06 11.03
C ASP A 60 12.00 -0.77 9.94
N ALA A 61 13.02 0.03 10.26
CA ALA A 61 14.09 0.38 9.33
C ALA A 61 14.82 -0.86 8.80
N GLU A 62 14.87 -1.93 9.60
CA GLU A 62 15.52 -3.19 9.26
C GLU A 62 14.58 -4.23 8.64
N ASP A 63 13.28 -3.93 8.52
CA ASP A 63 12.33 -4.86 7.90
C ASP A 63 12.72 -5.07 6.41
N PRO A 64 12.88 -6.33 5.94
CA PRO A 64 13.22 -6.59 4.54
C PRO A 64 12.20 -6.02 3.54
N TRP A 65 10.92 -5.91 3.93
CA TRP A 65 9.86 -5.32 3.09
C TRP A 65 10.04 -3.81 2.89
N ARG A 66 10.75 -3.13 3.81
CA ARG A 66 11.12 -1.71 3.66
C ARG A 66 12.38 -1.55 2.80
N ASN A 67 13.12 -2.62 2.55
CA ASN A 67 14.43 -2.60 1.90
C ASN A 67 14.45 -3.39 0.59
N LEU A 68 13.28 -3.55 -0.04
CA LEU A 68 13.14 -4.20 -1.34
C LEU A 68 13.88 -3.43 -2.44
N SER A 69 14.41 -4.18 -3.42
CA SER A 69 15.08 -3.63 -4.59
C SER A 69 14.51 -4.23 -5.87
N VAL A 70 14.64 -3.52 -7.00
CA VAL A 70 14.29 -4.06 -8.32
C VAL A 70 15.58 -4.40 -9.06
N VAL A 71 15.73 -5.66 -9.47
CA VAL A 71 16.88 -6.19 -10.22
C VAL A 71 16.34 -6.96 -11.42
N ASP A 72 16.73 -6.56 -12.63
CA ASP A 72 16.27 -7.16 -13.90
C ASP A 72 14.73 -7.29 -14.00
N GLY A 73 14.03 -6.23 -13.58
CA GLY A 73 12.56 -6.17 -13.55
C GLY A 73 11.91 -6.90 -12.36
N ARG A 74 12.67 -7.68 -11.59
CA ARG A 74 12.12 -8.45 -10.45
C ARG A 74 12.36 -7.73 -9.13
N THR A 75 11.34 -7.74 -8.28
CA THR A 75 11.49 -7.28 -6.89
C THR A 75 12.14 -8.37 -6.04
N VAL A 76 13.19 -8.00 -5.32
CA VAL A 76 13.98 -8.90 -4.48
C VAL A 76 14.21 -8.29 -3.10
N HIS A 77 14.39 -9.18 -2.12
CA HIS A 77 14.86 -8.85 -0.79
C HIS A 77 16.33 -8.39 -0.78
N PRO A 78 16.84 -7.83 0.33
CA PRO A 78 18.25 -7.49 0.47
C PRO A 78 19.21 -8.65 0.16
N ASP A 79 18.83 -9.87 0.53
CA ASP A 79 19.58 -11.12 0.28
C ASP A 79 19.45 -11.66 -1.16
N LYS A 80 18.75 -10.92 -2.04
CA LYS A 80 18.46 -11.25 -3.45
C LYS A 80 17.46 -12.40 -3.65
N SER A 81 16.84 -12.92 -2.61
CA SER A 81 15.72 -13.84 -2.75
C SER A 81 14.51 -13.13 -3.38
N PRO A 82 13.68 -13.86 -4.16
CA PRO A 82 12.52 -13.27 -4.83
C PRO A 82 11.45 -12.85 -3.82
N PHE A 83 10.84 -11.69 -4.04
CA PHE A 83 9.67 -11.23 -3.30
C PHE A 83 8.39 -11.47 -4.09
N GLY A 84 7.34 -11.89 -3.41
CA GLY A 84 5.96 -11.78 -3.87
C GLY A 84 5.04 -12.94 -3.56
N THR A 85 5.36 -13.78 -2.58
CA THR A 85 4.51 -14.90 -2.12
C THR A 85 4.28 -14.86 -0.61
N TRP A 86 3.30 -15.61 -0.10
CA TRP A 86 3.03 -15.66 1.34
C TRP A 86 4.27 -15.99 2.21
N VAL A 87 5.29 -16.65 1.63
CA VAL A 87 6.56 -16.96 2.29
C VAL A 87 7.23 -15.70 2.84
N ASP A 88 7.05 -14.56 2.18
CA ASP A 88 7.62 -13.28 2.59
C ASP A 88 7.13 -12.80 3.97
N ALA A 89 6.00 -13.31 4.46
CA ALA A 89 5.46 -12.99 5.78
C ALA A 89 5.79 -14.06 6.84
N SER A 90 6.40 -15.18 6.44
CA SER A 90 6.67 -16.32 7.34
C SER A 90 7.85 -16.11 8.29
N ASP A 91 8.60 -15.03 8.08
CA ASP A 91 9.63 -14.50 8.97
C ASP A 91 9.05 -13.88 10.26
N ILE A 92 7.78 -13.49 10.27
CA ILE A 92 7.09 -12.98 11.47
C ILE A 92 5.91 -13.88 11.86
N VAL A 93 5.18 -14.41 10.87
CA VAL A 93 3.99 -15.25 11.09
C VAL A 93 4.33 -16.73 10.98
N HIS A 94 4.03 -17.49 12.03
CA HIS A 94 4.17 -18.94 11.97
C HIS A 94 3.09 -19.57 11.08
N VAL A 95 3.52 -20.36 10.09
CA VAL A 95 2.63 -21.16 9.24
C VAL A 95 1.98 -22.25 10.09
N SER A 96 0.69 -22.12 10.34
CA SER A 96 -0.03 -23.04 11.23
C SER A 96 -0.80 -24.10 10.44
N ILE A 97 -1.15 -23.81 9.18
CA ILE A 97 -1.96 -24.68 8.33
C ILE A 97 -1.30 -24.80 6.94
N ALA A 98 -1.26 -26.02 6.40
CA ALA A 98 -0.66 -26.28 5.08
C ALA A 98 -1.43 -25.60 3.92
N ASP A 99 -2.76 -25.55 4.01
CA ASP A 99 -3.58 -24.73 3.11
C ASP A 99 -3.60 -23.28 3.61
N ILE A 100 -2.78 -22.43 2.98
CA ILE A 100 -2.66 -21.01 3.35
C ILE A 100 -3.98 -20.23 3.27
N ARG A 101 -4.95 -20.72 2.49
CA ARG A 101 -6.27 -20.07 2.36
C ARG A 101 -7.11 -20.18 3.64
N ALA A 102 -6.78 -21.17 4.48
CA ALA A 102 -7.38 -21.37 5.80
C ALA A 102 -6.48 -20.84 6.93
N ASP A 103 -5.24 -20.43 6.65
CA ASP A 103 -4.33 -19.89 7.65
C ASP A 103 -4.70 -18.45 8.00
N LEU A 104 -5.14 -18.21 9.23
CA LEU A 104 -5.64 -16.91 9.68
C LEU A 104 -4.61 -15.78 9.52
N GLY A 105 -3.32 -16.09 9.66
CA GLY A 105 -2.24 -15.11 9.54
C GLY A 105 -1.82 -14.83 8.10
N LEU A 106 -2.04 -15.79 7.18
CA LEU A 106 -1.50 -15.75 5.81
C LEU A 106 -2.55 -15.74 4.70
N ALA A 107 -3.84 -15.99 4.99
CA ALA A 107 -4.89 -16.06 3.96
C ALA A 107 -5.04 -14.77 3.13
N ALA A 108 -4.71 -13.61 3.70
CA ALA A 108 -4.69 -12.34 2.97
C ALA A 108 -3.64 -12.31 1.85
N LEU A 109 -2.60 -13.15 1.92
CA LEU A 109 -1.51 -13.28 0.95
C LEU A 109 -1.64 -14.55 0.10
N GLN A 110 -2.81 -15.21 0.08
CA GLN A 110 -3.02 -16.45 -0.69
C GLN A 110 -2.68 -16.30 -2.19
N ASN A 111 -2.87 -15.09 -2.72
CA ASN A 111 -2.53 -14.75 -4.10
C ASN A 111 -1.18 -14.04 -4.12
N PRO A 112 -0.22 -14.49 -4.94
CA PRO A 112 1.02 -13.76 -5.17
C PRO A 112 0.76 -12.32 -5.60
N VAL A 113 1.60 -11.40 -5.12
CA VAL A 113 1.57 -10.01 -5.61
C VAL A 113 2.05 -9.99 -7.07
N GLY A 114 1.37 -9.23 -7.92
CA GLY A 114 1.81 -9.05 -9.29
C GLY A 114 3.14 -8.29 -9.37
N GLU A 115 3.93 -8.52 -10.40
CA GLU A 115 5.26 -7.91 -10.59
C GLU A 115 5.24 -6.38 -10.48
N THR A 116 4.30 -5.72 -11.16
CA THR A 116 4.12 -4.27 -11.11
C THR A 116 3.78 -3.75 -9.70
N ALA A 117 2.99 -4.50 -8.93
CA ALA A 117 2.66 -4.15 -7.55
C ALA A 117 3.84 -4.38 -6.59
N ALA A 118 4.64 -5.42 -6.84
CA ALA A 118 5.88 -5.67 -6.12
C ALA A 118 6.92 -4.57 -6.37
N GLN A 119 7.04 -4.10 -7.61
CA GLN A 119 7.91 -2.96 -7.94
C GLN A 119 7.43 -1.69 -7.25
N LEU A 120 6.12 -1.44 -7.27
CA LEU A 120 5.52 -0.29 -6.59
C LEU A 120 5.82 -0.29 -5.08
N LEU A 121 5.77 -1.45 -4.40
CA LEU A 121 6.19 -1.61 -3.01
C LEU A 121 7.67 -1.22 -2.78
N ALA A 122 8.57 -1.67 -3.66
CA ALA A 122 9.99 -1.34 -3.57
C ALA A 122 10.26 0.16 -3.78
N VAL A 123 9.51 0.81 -4.66
CA VAL A 123 9.61 2.25 -4.90
C VAL A 123 9.05 3.06 -3.72
N ALA A 124 7.96 2.61 -3.11
CA ALA A 124 7.31 3.25 -1.96
C ALA A 124 8.26 3.52 -0.78
N ALA A 125 9.23 2.63 -0.55
CA ALA A 125 10.25 2.81 0.48
C ALA A 125 11.11 4.07 0.30
N LYS A 126 11.27 4.55 -0.94
CA LYS A 126 12.12 5.70 -1.30
C LYS A 126 11.45 7.04 -1.02
N GLY A 127 10.13 7.07 -0.85
CA GLY A 127 9.36 8.29 -0.61
C GLY A 127 8.20 8.46 -1.59
N TRP A 128 7.24 9.29 -1.20
CA TRP A 128 6.01 9.53 -1.96
C TRP A 128 6.29 10.18 -3.31
N ASP A 129 7.31 11.04 -3.40
CA ASP A 129 7.71 11.78 -4.59
C ASP A 129 8.24 10.83 -5.67
N THR A 130 9.18 9.96 -5.29
CA THR A 130 9.74 8.93 -6.17
C THR A 130 8.65 7.96 -6.62
N THR A 131 7.72 7.64 -5.72
CA THR A 131 6.59 6.75 -6.00
C THR A 131 5.59 7.40 -6.96
N LEU A 132 5.31 8.70 -6.79
CA LEU A 132 4.46 9.45 -7.70
C LEU A 132 5.07 9.48 -9.10
N THR A 133 6.35 9.84 -9.22
CA THR A 133 7.04 9.84 -10.52
C THR A 133 6.98 8.46 -11.18
N TRP A 134 7.14 7.39 -10.41
CA TRP A 134 7.02 6.03 -10.95
C TRP A 134 5.59 5.72 -11.42
N CYS A 135 4.56 6.06 -10.64
CA CYS A 135 3.16 5.90 -11.04
C CYS A 135 2.84 6.69 -12.31
N GLU A 136 3.28 7.95 -12.38
CA GLU A 136 3.06 8.81 -13.55
C GLU A 136 3.77 8.28 -14.80
N THR A 137 4.93 7.64 -14.63
CA THR A 137 5.68 7.07 -15.75
C THR A 137 5.09 5.75 -16.24
N ASN A 138 4.58 4.90 -15.33
CA ASN A 138 4.27 3.50 -15.64
C ASN A 138 2.77 3.17 -15.66
N LEU A 139 1.94 3.94 -14.96
CA LEU A 139 0.52 3.64 -14.75
C LEU A 139 -0.42 4.74 -15.23
N VAL A 140 0.04 5.99 -15.32
CA VAL A 140 -0.74 7.12 -15.84
C VAL A 140 -0.33 7.42 -17.28
N THR A 141 -0.99 6.78 -18.24
CA THR A 141 -0.69 6.93 -19.67
C THR A 141 -1.29 8.19 -20.30
N SER A 142 -2.33 8.75 -19.69
CA SER A 142 -3.04 9.94 -20.15
C SER A 142 -3.84 10.63 -19.04
N ALA A 143 -4.38 11.82 -19.33
CA ALA A 143 -5.18 12.61 -18.38
C ALA A 143 -6.42 11.86 -17.85
N THR A 144 -6.98 10.97 -18.67
CA THR A 144 -7.97 9.95 -18.31
C THR A 144 -7.50 8.62 -18.87
N LEU A 145 -7.91 7.50 -18.29
CA LEU A 145 -7.55 6.16 -18.78
C LEU A 145 -8.73 5.51 -19.51
N SER A 146 -8.46 4.46 -20.29
CA SER A 146 -9.53 3.52 -20.66
C SER A 146 -10.03 2.73 -19.44
N PRO A 147 -11.25 2.16 -19.46
CA PRO A 147 -11.74 1.33 -18.36
C PRO A 147 -10.79 0.15 -18.02
N SER A 148 -10.18 -0.48 -19.02
CA SER A 148 -9.21 -1.57 -18.81
C SER A 148 -7.92 -1.10 -18.16
N GLU A 149 -7.40 0.06 -18.54
CA GLU A 149 -6.20 0.63 -17.92
C GLU A 149 -6.48 1.08 -16.48
N GLY A 150 -7.62 1.72 -16.22
CA GLY A 150 -8.04 2.10 -14.87
C GLY A 150 -8.21 0.90 -13.95
N ALA A 151 -8.84 -0.18 -14.44
CA ALA A 151 -8.96 -1.43 -13.69
C ALA A 151 -7.59 -2.07 -13.38
N ALA A 152 -6.66 -2.06 -14.35
CA ALA A 152 -5.31 -2.59 -14.16
C ALA A 152 -4.51 -1.76 -13.15
N PHE A 153 -4.61 -0.42 -13.21
CA PHE A 153 -3.98 0.48 -12.25
C PHE A 153 -4.56 0.25 -10.85
N PHE A 154 -5.88 0.28 -10.70
CA PHE A 154 -6.51 0.04 -9.40
C PHE A 154 -6.14 -1.34 -8.82
N LYS A 155 -6.14 -2.41 -9.62
CA LYS A 155 -5.73 -3.75 -9.17
C LYS A 155 -4.28 -3.76 -8.67
N THR A 156 -3.37 -3.09 -9.37
CA THR A 156 -1.97 -2.95 -8.98
C THR A 156 -1.84 -2.23 -7.64
N ALA A 157 -2.50 -1.08 -7.52
CA ALA A 157 -2.53 -0.25 -6.31
C ALA A 157 -3.11 -1.01 -5.10
N ALA A 158 -4.27 -1.63 -5.29
CA ALA A 158 -4.96 -2.40 -4.26
C ALA A 158 -4.13 -3.59 -3.78
N SER A 159 -3.44 -4.29 -4.69
CA SER A 159 -2.55 -5.39 -4.35
C SER A 159 -1.36 -4.92 -3.51
N ALA A 160 -0.69 -3.84 -3.91
CA ALA A 160 0.45 -3.29 -3.18
C ALA A 160 0.04 -2.82 -1.77
N LEU A 161 -1.07 -2.08 -1.66
CA LEU A 161 -1.57 -1.59 -0.37
C LEU A 161 -1.97 -2.72 0.58
N ARG A 162 -2.68 -3.74 0.09
CA ARG A 162 -3.06 -4.91 0.91
C ARG A 162 -1.84 -5.61 1.50
N TRP A 163 -0.79 -5.78 0.69
CA TRP A 163 0.48 -6.35 1.13
C TRP A 163 1.18 -5.48 2.17
N ALA A 164 1.35 -4.19 1.91
CA ALA A 164 1.99 -3.26 2.85
C ALA A 164 1.23 -3.18 4.20
N ILE A 165 -0.10 -3.12 4.15
CA ILE A 165 -0.97 -3.07 5.33
C ILE A 165 -0.91 -4.39 6.10
N HIS A 166 -0.95 -5.54 5.42
CA HIS A 166 -0.77 -6.84 6.06
C HIS A 166 0.53 -6.89 6.85
N ARG A 167 1.65 -6.50 6.22
CA ARG A 167 2.96 -6.48 6.88
C ARG A 167 2.98 -5.58 8.11
N ARG A 168 2.44 -4.37 8.00
CA ARG A 168 2.38 -3.42 9.11
C ARG A 168 1.53 -3.95 10.28
N ARG A 169 0.43 -4.64 9.98
CA ARG A 169 -0.45 -5.25 10.99
C ARG A 169 0.25 -6.35 11.81
N LEU A 170 1.34 -6.94 11.30
CA LEU A 170 2.13 -7.88 12.09
C LEU A 170 2.83 -7.22 13.28
N PHE A 171 3.06 -5.90 13.24
CA PHE A 171 3.68 -5.14 14.33
C PHE A 171 2.66 -4.47 15.26
N TYR A 172 1.53 -3.99 14.71
CA TYR A 172 0.56 -3.17 15.47
C TYR A 172 -0.81 -3.84 15.71
N GLY A 173 -1.04 -5.01 15.11
CA GLY A 173 -2.33 -5.69 15.14
C GLY A 173 -3.32 -5.14 14.10
N LEU A 174 -4.52 -5.72 14.08
CA LEU A 174 -5.55 -5.45 13.06
C LEU A 174 -6.15 -4.04 13.15
N GLU A 175 -6.22 -3.50 14.38
CA GLU A 175 -6.83 -2.21 14.74
C GLU A 175 -5.86 -1.02 14.63
N ASP A 176 -4.83 -1.12 13.81
CA ASP A 176 -3.85 -0.05 13.64
C ASP A 176 -4.50 1.23 13.07
N PRO A 177 -4.64 2.31 13.88
CA PRO A 177 -5.33 3.52 13.45
C PRO A 177 -4.53 4.29 12.39
N PHE A 178 -3.21 4.09 12.31
CA PHE A 178 -2.36 4.79 11.35
C PHE A 178 -2.77 4.50 9.90
N VAL A 179 -3.20 3.26 9.62
CA VAL A 179 -3.65 2.83 8.29
C VAL A 179 -4.80 3.71 7.79
N HIS A 180 -5.75 4.04 8.65
CA HIS A 180 -6.87 4.91 8.30
C HIS A 180 -6.45 6.38 8.29
N VAL A 181 -5.79 6.85 9.35
CA VAL A 181 -5.46 8.27 9.52
C VAL A 181 -4.52 8.76 8.41
N SER A 182 -3.51 7.98 8.04
CA SER A 182 -2.62 8.32 6.92
C SER A 182 -3.38 8.35 5.59
N GLY A 183 -4.20 7.33 5.30
CA GLY A 183 -5.00 7.29 4.07
C GLY A 183 -5.95 8.49 3.93
N PHE A 184 -6.62 8.87 5.01
CA PHE A 184 -7.49 10.06 5.05
C PHE A 184 -6.71 11.36 4.87
N ALA A 185 -5.58 11.52 5.54
CA ALA A 185 -4.74 12.70 5.39
C ALA A 185 -4.26 12.87 3.95
N TRP A 186 -3.95 11.76 3.26
CA TRP A 186 -3.52 11.78 1.87
C TRP A 186 -4.62 12.13 0.87
N ILE A 187 -5.90 11.91 1.19
CA ILE A 187 -7.01 12.37 0.33
C ILE A 187 -6.95 13.90 0.20
N GLN A 188 -6.89 14.60 1.35
CA GLN A 188 -6.83 16.07 1.39
C GLN A 188 -5.52 16.60 0.78
N ARG A 189 -4.43 15.86 0.97
CA ARG A 189 -3.13 16.24 0.41
C ARG A 189 -3.11 16.09 -1.10
N ALA A 190 -3.65 15.02 -1.66
CA ALA A 190 -3.74 14.80 -3.10
C ALA A 190 -4.60 15.88 -3.78
N ASP A 191 -5.71 16.30 -3.14
CA ASP A 191 -6.51 17.45 -3.59
C ASP A 191 -5.66 18.70 -3.75
N LYS A 192 -4.90 19.05 -2.72
CA LYS A 192 -4.05 20.25 -2.74
C LYS A 192 -2.89 20.15 -3.72
N MET A 193 -2.24 18.98 -3.79
CA MET A 193 -1.15 18.76 -4.74
C MET A 193 -1.62 18.94 -6.18
N THR A 194 -2.80 18.41 -6.51
CA THR A 194 -3.36 18.52 -7.86
C THR A 194 -3.96 19.89 -8.16
N SER A 195 -4.39 20.66 -7.15
CA SER A 195 -4.81 22.06 -7.31
C SER A 195 -3.66 23.08 -7.24
N GLY A 196 -2.42 22.63 -6.94
CA GLY A 196 -1.26 23.50 -6.76
C GLY A 196 -1.24 24.28 -5.44
N GLU A 197 -2.05 23.88 -4.47
CA GLU A 197 -2.10 24.47 -3.14
C GLU A 197 -1.01 23.91 -2.22
N PRO A 198 -0.47 24.73 -1.31
CA PRO A 198 0.53 24.28 -0.35
C PRO A 198 -0.05 23.31 0.69
N TRP A 199 0.76 22.32 1.08
CA TRP A 199 0.49 21.39 2.19
C TRP A 199 1.54 21.52 3.29
N ASP A 200 1.15 21.23 4.53
CA ASP A 200 2.07 21.22 5.67
C ASP A 200 2.90 19.92 5.68
N GLU A 201 3.99 19.94 4.91
CA GLU A 201 4.96 18.85 4.82
C GLU A 201 5.56 18.48 6.17
N ALA A 202 5.80 19.47 7.03
CA ALA A 202 6.40 19.26 8.34
C ALA A 202 5.44 18.49 9.26
N ARG A 203 4.14 18.79 9.21
CA ARG A 203 3.12 18.03 9.94
C ARG A 203 3.02 16.59 9.43
N ALA A 204 3.06 16.37 8.12
CA ALA A 204 3.04 15.02 7.56
C ALA A 204 4.26 14.20 8.00
N ALA A 205 5.47 14.78 7.93
CA ALA A 205 6.70 14.12 8.37
C ALA A 205 6.67 13.77 9.86
N ARG A 206 6.20 14.68 10.72
CA ARG A 206 6.03 14.41 12.17
C ARG A 206 5.03 13.27 12.42
N HIS A 207 3.93 13.23 11.67
CA HIS A 207 2.93 12.18 11.83
C HIS A 207 3.48 10.81 11.45
N LEU A 208 4.19 10.70 10.32
CA LEU A 208 4.86 9.46 9.93
C LEU A 208 5.88 9.02 10.99
N GLU A 209 6.76 9.93 11.44
CA GLU A 209 7.79 9.61 12.42
C GLU A 209 7.20 9.09 13.73
N ALA A 210 6.12 9.72 14.22
CA ALA A 210 5.45 9.31 15.46
C ALA A 210 4.78 7.92 15.39
N ASN A 211 4.56 7.38 14.19
CA ASN A 211 3.84 6.11 13.97
C ASN A 211 4.71 5.01 13.35
N ARG A 212 6.03 5.22 13.29
CA ARG A 212 6.97 4.17 12.87
C ARG A 212 7.01 3.04 13.89
N VAL A 213 7.07 1.81 13.38
CA VAL A 213 7.49 0.65 14.15
C VAL A 213 8.83 0.99 14.81
N GLN A 214 8.95 0.71 16.11
CA GLN A 214 10.15 1.04 16.86
C GLN A 214 11.37 0.32 16.26
N PRO A 215 12.51 1.00 16.08
CA PRO A 215 13.71 0.36 15.54
C PRO A 215 14.11 -0.89 16.32
N GLY A 216 14.39 -1.99 15.61
CA GLY A 216 14.78 -3.27 16.20
C GLY A 216 13.62 -4.15 16.66
N THR A 217 12.37 -3.74 16.45
CA THR A 217 11.19 -4.59 16.68
C THR A 217 11.23 -5.82 15.77
N TYR A 218 11.67 -5.65 14.51
CA TYR A 218 11.81 -6.76 13.57
C TYR A 218 12.73 -7.88 14.09
N ARG A 219 13.87 -7.51 14.70
CA ARG A 219 14.82 -8.47 15.30
C ARG A 219 14.24 -9.28 16.45
N GLN A 220 13.20 -8.78 17.12
CA GLN A 220 12.56 -9.54 18.20
C GLN A 220 11.88 -10.79 17.68
N PHE A 221 11.41 -10.77 16.43
CA PHE A 221 10.87 -11.94 15.74
C PHE A 221 11.97 -12.80 15.10
N ASN A 222 13.11 -12.18 14.76
CA ASN A 222 14.22 -12.81 14.02
C ASN A 222 15.58 -12.57 14.72
N PRO A 223 15.84 -13.18 15.89
CA PRO A 223 17.03 -12.89 16.70
C PRO A 223 18.35 -13.39 16.06
N SER A 224 18.28 -14.20 14.99
CA SER A 224 19.44 -14.77 14.30
C SER A 224 19.91 -13.95 13.08
N VAL A 225 19.31 -12.81 12.79
CA VAL A 225 19.72 -11.92 11.69
C VAL A 225 20.78 -10.96 12.23
N GLU A 226 22.06 -11.29 12.00
CA GLU A 226 23.25 -10.43 12.27
C GLU A 226 23.62 -9.56 11.07
#